data_AF-A0A961S5X4-F1
#
_entry.id   AF-A0A961S5X4-F1
#
_cell.length_a   1.000
_cell.length_b   1.000
_cell.length_c   1.000
_cell.angle_alpha   90.00
_cell.angle_beta   90.00
_cell.angle_gamma   90.00
#
_symmetry.space_group_name_H-M   'P 1'
#
loop_
_entity.id
_entity.type
_entity.pdbx_description
1 polymer ?
#
loop_
_entity_poly.entity_id
_entity_poly.type
_entity_poly.pdbx_seq_one_letter_code
_entity_poly.pdbx_strand_id
1 'polypeptide(L)'
;GKVCYRDVLNATVESKGEAGLVTLAFNLHSAFLDAAIAAQGEMPLPPYIAGKRAPAESDRADYQTIYAEKEGAVAAPTAGLHFTPDMFAALDARGISRHFVTLQVGAGTFLPVKAEDTANHVMHIETGEVSATTAQALNAVHARGGRVVAIGTTSLRLLESAANDSGE
;
A
#
# COMPACT_ATOMS: atom_id res chain seq x y z
N GLY A 1 32.29 1.36 -24.40
CA GLY A 1 31.84 -0.04 -24.34
C GLY A 1 30.52 -0.09 -23.63
N LYS A 2 29.50 -0.75 -24.20
CA LYS A 2 28.24 -1.02 -23.50
C LYS A 2 28.49 -2.14 -22.50
N VAL A 3 28.46 -1.82 -21.21
CA VAL A 3 28.47 -2.82 -20.14
C VAL A 3 27.08 -3.46 -20.12
N CYS A 4 27.00 -4.74 -20.47
CA CYS A 4 25.78 -5.53 -20.38
C CYS A 4 25.46 -5.82 -18.91
N TYR A 5 24.41 -5.19 -18.38
CA TYR A 5 23.88 -5.39 -17.01
C TYR A 5 23.11 -6.71 -16.82
N ARG A 6 23.43 -7.75 -17.57
CA ARG A 6 22.53 -8.90 -17.76
C ARG A 6 22.60 -9.97 -16.67
N ASP A 7 23.52 -9.86 -15.70
CA ASP A 7 23.79 -10.89 -14.67
C ASP A 7 23.62 -10.44 -13.20
N VAL A 8 22.97 -9.29 -12.92
CA VAL A 8 23.19 -8.61 -11.63
C VAL A 8 22.33 -9.11 -10.46
N LEU A 9 21.12 -9.63 -10.71
CA LEU A 9 20.20 -10.08 -9.66
C LEU A 9 19.80 -11.55 -9.87
N ASN A 10 20.26 -12.42 -8.97
CA ASN A 10 19.94 -13.84 -8.94
C ASN A 10 19.35 -14.19 -7.57
N ALA A 11 18.45 -15.18 -7.55
CA ALA A 11 17.93 -15.72 -6.31
C ALA A 11 17.88 -17.25 -6.35
N THR A 12 18.15 -17.89 -5.22
CA THR A 12 17.90 -19.31 -5.00
C THR A 12 16.66 -19.50 -4.14
N VAL A 13 15.85 -20.51 -4.47
CA VAL A 13 14.72 -20.91 -3.63
C VAL A 13 15.29 -21.64 -2.42
N GLU A 14 15.16 -21.05 -1.24
CA GLU A 14 15.58 -21.69 0.02
C GLU A 14 14.49 -22.62 0.54
N SER A 15 13.22 -22.20 0.44
CA SER A 15 12.09 -23.01 0.89
C SER A 15 10.79 -22.63 0.19
N LYS A 16 9.86 -23.59 0.19
CA LYS A 16 8.47 -23.38 -0.21
C LYS A 16 7.63 -23.57 1.04
N GLY A 17 6.99 -22.49 1.47
CA GLY A 17 6.09 -22.47 2.61
C GLY A 17 4.66 -22.83 2.23
N GLU A 18 3.78 -22.74 3.22
CA GLU A 18 2.35 -22.92 3.01
C GLU A 18 1.75 -21.84 2.11
N ALA A 19 0.57 -22.11 1.57
CA ALA A 19 -0.19 -21.19 0.74
C ALA A 19 0.57 -20.64 -0.48
N GLY A 20 1.64 -21.30 -0.93
CA GLY A 20 2.43 -20.87 -2.10
C GLY A 20 3.48 -19.79 -1.79
N LEU A 21 3.76 -19.53 -0.51
CA LEU A 21 4.88 -18.66 -0.13
C LEU A 21 6.21 -19.31 -0.53
N VAL A 22 7.14 -18.50 -1.02
CA VAL A 22 8.48 -18.94 -1.42
C VAL A 22 9.51 -18.02 -0.78
N THR A 23 10.46 -18.61 -0.05
CA THR A 23 11.60 -17.88 0.50
C THR A 23 12.72 -17.88 -0.53
N LEU A 24 13.18 -16.68 -0.88
CA LEU A 24 14.25 -16.45 -1.85
C LEU A 24 15.48 -15.89 -1.16
N ALA A 25 16.63 -16.51 -1.39
CA ALA A 25 17.94 -15.94 -1.05
C ALA A 25 18.52 -15.25 -2.27
N PHE A 26 18.67 -13.94 -2.21
CA PHE A 26 19.27 -13.14 -3.28
C PHE A 26 20.80 -13.12 -3.16
N ASN A 27 21.49 -13.03 -4.30
CA ASN A 27 22.94 -12.85 -4.37
C ASN A 27 23.39 -11.43 -3.95
N LEU A 28 22.46 -10.50 -3.76
CA LEU A 28 22.66 -9.12 -3.32
C LEU A 28 21.90 -8.85 -2.02
N HIS A 29 22.29 -7.81 -1.29
CA HIS A 29 21.64 -7.41 -0.03
C HIS A 29 21.58 -5.88 0.11
N SER A 30 20.67 -5.42 0.98
CA SER A 30 20.52 -4.01 1.37
C SER A 30 20.32 -3.10 0.14
N ALA A 31 20.88 -1.88 0.16
CA ALA A 31 20.74 -0.91 -0.93
C ALA A 31 21.14 -1.42 -2.32
N PHE A 32 22.05 -2.41 -2.42
CA PHE A 32 22.40 -3.03 -3.71
C PHE A 32 21.28 -3.93 -4.23
N LEU A 33 20.60 -4.66 -3.34
CA LEU A 33 19.41 -5.43 -3.68
C LEU A 33 18.29 -4.49 -4.10
N ASP A 34 18.04 -3.43 -3.35
CA ASP A 34 16.99 -2.46 -3.66
C ASP A 34 17.21 -1.80 -5.03
N ALA A 35 18.44 -1.36 -5.32
CA ALA A 35 18.80 -0.80 -6.61
C ALA A 35 18.67 -1.81 -7.76
N ALA A 36 19.03 -3.07 -7.53
CA ALA A 36 18.91 -4.11 -8.54
C ALA A 36 17.44 -4.49 -8.82
N ILE A 37 16.61 -4.57 -7.78
CA ILE A 37 15.15 -4.76 -7.91
C ILE A 37 14.54 -3.58 -8.66
N ALA A 38 14.90 -2.34 -8.32
CA ALA A 38 14.38 -1.15 -9.00
C ALA A 38 14.82 -1.07 -10.48
N ALA A 39 16.00 -1.59 -10.83
CA ALA A 39 16.52 -1.59 -12.19
C ALA A 39 15.95 -2.70 -13.08
N GLN A 40 15.54 -3.84 -12.50
CA GLN A 40 15.03 -5.00 -13.25
C GLN A 40 13.52 -5.24 -13.09
N GLY A 41 12.92 -4.74 -12.01
CA GLY A 41 11.51 -4.89 -11.70
C GLY A 41 10.63 -3.90 -12.47
N GLU A 42 9.37 -4.27 -12.64
CA GLU A 42 8.32 -3.40 -13.16
C GLU A 42 7.32 -3.08 -12.05
N MET A 43 6.66 -1.93 -12.13
CA MET A 43 5.65 -1.56 -11.15
C MET A 43 4.46 -2.54 -11.24
N PRO A 44 4.06 -3.19 -10.13
CA PRO A 44 2.96 -4.12 -10.15
C PRO A 44 1.63 -3.36 -10.28
N LEU A 45 1.09 -3.29 -11.49
CA LEU A 45 -0.27 -2.80 -11.71
C LEU A 45 -1.30 -3.88 -11.32
N PRO A 46 -2.42 -3.51 -10.67
CA PRO A 46 -3.48 -4.47 -10.39
C PRO A 46 -4.01 -5.13 -11.67
N PRO A 47 -4.51 -6.38 -11.59
CA PRO A 47 -4.99 -7.13 -12.76
C PRO A 47 -6.02 -6.37 -13.62
N TYR A 48 -6.87 -5.55 -12.99
CA TYR A 48 -7.91 -4.79 -13.70
C TYR A 48 -7.37 -3.54 -14.45
N ILE A 49 -6.12 -3.12 -14.19
CA ILE A 49 -5.40 -2.10 -14.96
C ILE A 49 -4.48 -2.79 -15.97
N ALA A 50 -3.66 -3.74 -15.50
CA ALA A 50 -2.70 -4.48 -16.32
C ALA A 50 -3.37 -5.27 -17.46
N GLY A 51 -4.59 -5.77 -17.24
CA GLY A 51 -5.37 -6.47 -18.27
C GLY A 51 -5.98 -5.55 -19.33
N LYS A 52 -5.95 -4.22 -19.16
CA LYS A 52 -6.53 -3.26 -20.10
C LYS A 52 -5.49 -2.54 -20.95
N ARG A 53 -4.28 -2.33 -20.41
CA ARG A 53 -3.17 -1.68 -21.11
C ARG A 53 -1.83 -2.03 -20.46
N ALA A 54 -0.75 -1.83 -21.21
CA ALA A 54 0.60 -1.88 -20.67
C ALA A 54 0.82 -0.75 -19.64
N PRO A 55 1.73 -0.95 -18.67
CA PRO A 55 2.20 0.11 -17.80
C PRO A 55 2.78 1.28 -18.60
N ALA A 56 2.48 2.51 -18.15
CA ALA A 56 3.00 3.75 -18.68
C ALA A 56 3.85 4.46 -17.61
N GLU A 57 4.78 5.32 -18.01
CA GLU A 57 5.63 6.06 -17.07
C GLU A 57 4.81 6.91 -16.08
N SER A 58 3.67 7.44 -16.54
CA SER A 58 2.74 8.19 -15.68
C SER A 58 2.20 7.35 -14.52
N ASP A 59 2.08 6.04 -14.70
CA ASP A 59 1.57 5.17 -13.64
C ASP A 59 2.49 5.20 -12.43
N ARG A 60 3.80 5.37 -12.63
CA ARG A 60 4.77 5.49 -11.52
C ARG A 60 4.44 6.68 -10.64
N ALA A 61 4.11 7.82 -11.26
CA ALA A 61 3.66 9.00 -10.53
C ALA A 61 2.26 8.76 -9.92
N ASP A 62 1.30 8.23 -10.67
CA ASP A 62 -0.06 8.03 -10.19
C ASP A 62 -0.14 7.04 -9.01
N TYR A 63 0.69 6.01 -9.01
CA TYR A 63 0.80 5.03 -7.92
C TYR A 63 1.68 5.50 -6.74
N GLN A 64 2.55 6.50 -6.92
CA GLN A 64 3.47 6.94 -5.86
C GLN A 64 3.23 8.33 -5.28
N THR A 65 2.42 9.19 -5.90
CA THR A 65 2.55 10.65 -5.67
C THR A 65 2.03 11.18 -4.34
N ILE A 66 1.05 10.54 -3.67
CA ILE A 66 0.36 11.19 -2.53
C ILE A 66 0.32 10.33 -1.26
N TYR A 67 0.41 9.00 -1.39
CA TYR A 67 0.33 8.07 -0.26
C TYR A 67 1.64 7.33 0.04
N ALA A 68 2.65 7.45 -0.83
CA ALA A 68 3.92 6.73 -0.71
C ALA A 68 5.02 7.61 -0.08
N GLU A 69 4.76 8.17 1.11
CA GLU A 69 5.79 8.87 1.87
C GLU A 69 6.90 7.91 2.36
N LYS A 70 6.62 6.60 2.44
CA LYS A 70 7.58 5.53 2.75
C LYS A 70 7.59 4.47 1.64
N GLU A 71 8.77 4.11 1.14
CA GLU A 71 8.97 2.96 0.26
C GLU A 71 8.54 1.66 0.95
N GLY A 72 7.88 0.74 0.22
CA GLY A 72 7.50 -0.59 0.71
C GLY A 72 6.00 -0.90 0.78
N ALA A 73 5.11 0.10 0.61
CA ALA A 73 3.68 -0.16 0.49
C ALA A 73 3.35 -0.77 -0.89
N VAL A 74 2.94 -2.04 -0.91
CA VAL A 74 2.74 -2.84 -2.14
C VAL A 74 1.54 -2.37 -2.99
N ALA A 75 0.67 -1.52 -2.45
CA ALA A 75 -0.45 -0.97 -3.21
C ALA A 75 -0.81 0.45 -2.75
N ALA A 76 -0.89 1.38 -3.71
CA ALA A 76 -1.56 2.65 -3.50
C ALA A 76 -3.05 2.39 -3.20
N PRO A 77 -3.68 3.10 -2.25
CA PRO A 77 -5.12 3.02 -2.06
C PRO A 77 -5.79 3.51 -3.34
N THR A 78 -6.40 2.60 -4.08
CA THR A 78 -6.95 2.89 -5.42
C THR A 78 -8.09 3.90 -5.37
N ALA A 79 -8.79 3.99 -4.25
CA ALA A 79 -9.77 5.06 -3.97
C ALA A 79 -9.13 6.45 -3.97
N GLY A 80 -7.86 6.56 -3.58
CA GLY A 80 -7.09 7.79 -3.59
C GLY A 80 -6.71 8.27 -4.98
N LEU A 81 -6.69 7.39 -6.00
CA LEU A 81 -6.36 7.73 -7.39
C LEU A 81 -7.40 8.66 -8.04
N HIS A 82 -8.58 8.82 -7.44
CA HIS A 82 -9.60 9.75 -7.90
C HIS A 82 -9.34 11.21 -7.50
N PHE A 83 -8.35 11.47 -6.64
CA PHE A 83 -8.07 12.80 -6.14
C PHE A 83 -7.04 13.53 -7.01
N THR A 84 -7.42 14.68 -7.56
CA THR A 84 -6.54 15.54 -8.34
C THR A 84 -5.99 16.70 -7.49
N PRO A 85 -4.87 17.33 -7.90
CA PRO A 85 -4.36 18.54 -7.25
C PRO A 85 -5.41 19.65 -7.10
N ASP A 86 -6.22 19.88 -8.14
CA ASP A 86 -7.30 20.87 -8.12
C ASP A 86 -8.39 20.52 -7.10
N MET A 87 -8.72 19.22 -6.97
CA MET A 87 -9.68 18.77 -5.97
C MET A 87 -9.13 18.96 -4.55
N PHE A 88 -7.84 18.67 -4.32
CA PHE A 88 -7.20 18.96 -3.04
C PHE A 88 -7.19 20.44 -2.71
N ALA A 89 -6.87 21.31 -3.68
CA ALA A 89 -6.92 22.75 -3.48
C ALA A 89 -8.35 23.23 -3.11
N ALA A 90 -9.38 22.64 -3.73
CA ALA A 90 -10.77 22.95 -3.43
C ALA A 90 -11.24 22.42 -2.05
N LEU A 91 -10.62 21.36 -1.53
CA LEU A 91 -10.86 20.86 -0.17
C LEU A 91 -10.16 21.75 0.87
N ASP A 92 -8.91 22.12 0.61
CA ASP A 92 -8.11 22.99 1.47
C ASP A 92 -8.77 24.38 1.60
N ALA A 93 -9.27 24.95 0.50
CA ALA A 93 -10.01 26.22 0.49
C ALA A 93 -11.32 26.18 1.31
N ARG A 94 -11.86 25.00 1.57
CA ARG A 94 -13.04 24.78 2.44
C ARG A 94 -12.66 24.45 3.89
N GLY A 95 -11.37 24.46 4.23
CA GLY A 95 -10.88 24.14 5.56
C GLY A 95 -10.98 22.65 5.93
N ILE A 96 -11.02 21.76 4.93
CA ILE A 96 -11.05 20.31 5.16
C ILE A 96 -9.61 19.82 5.35
N SER A 97 -9.27 19.40 6.57
CA SER A 97 -7.94 18.87 6.87
C SER A 97 -7.74 17.46 6.32
N ARG A 98 -6.48 17.11 6.08
CA ARG A 98 -6.06 15.82 5.53
C ARG A 98 -5.05 15.18 6.47
N HIS A 99 -5.23 13.88 6.73
CA HIS A 99 -4.34 13.09 7.57
C HIS A 99 -4.08 11.75 6.91
N PHE A 100 -2.86 11.24 7.11
CA PHE A 100 -2.41 9.98 6.51
C PHE A 100 -2.27 8.91 7.60
N VAL A 101 -2.56 7.69 7.18
CA VAL A 101 -2.33 6.45 7.95
C VAL A 101 -1.56 5.50 7.04
N THR A 102 -0.71 4.67 7.63
CA THR A 102 0.09 3.71 6.87
C THR A 102 -0.44 2.31 7.15
N LEU A 103 -0.78 1.55 6.12
CA LEU A 103 -1.03 0.12 6.24
C LEU A 103 -0.03 -0.64 5.37
N GLN A 104 0.73 -1.51 6.01
CA GLN A 104 1.58 -2.49 5.37
C GLN A 104 0.72 -3.69 4.98
N VAL A 105 0.31 -3.70 3.72
CA VAL A 105 -0.34 -4.83 3.09
C VAL A 105 0.72 -5.77 2.52
N GLY A 106 0.80 -6.98 3.08
CA GLY A 106 1.64 -8.03 2.51
C GLY A 106 1.07 -8.54 1.18
N ALA A 107 1.86 -9.33 0.44
CA ALA A 107 1.44 -9.99 -0.81
C ALA A 107 0.20 -10.90 -0.65
N GLY A 108 -0.14 -11.26 0.59
CA GLY A 108 -1.34 -12.02 0.95
C GLY A 108 -2.66 -11.35 0.52
N THR A 109 -2.70 -10.03 0.36
CA THR A 109 -3.91 -9.32 -0.11
C THR A 109 -4.27 -9.62 -1.56
N PHE A 110 -3.34 -10.16 -2.34
CA PHE A 110 -3.55 -10.61 -3.72
C PHE A 110 -3.81 -12.11 -3.81
N LEU A 111 -3.73 -12.86 -2.71
CA LEU A 111 -4.00 -14.28 -2.73
C LEU A 111 -5.52 -14.52 -2.83
N PRO A 112 -5.96 -15.45 -3.71
CA PRO A 112 -7.37 -15.79 -3.80
C PRO A 112 -7.85 -16.41 -2.49
N VAL A 113 -9.13 -16.22 -2.18
CA VAL A 113 -9.79 -16.95 -1.08
C VAL A 113 -9.67 -18.44 -1.37
N LYS A 114 -9.03 -19.18 -0.45
CA LYS A 114 -8.76 -20.63 -0.61
C LYS A 114 -9.72 -21.53 0.16
N ALA A 115 -10.64 -20.94 0.93
CA ALA A 115 -11.64 -21.66 1.70
C ALA A 115 -12.99 -21.68 0.95
N GLU A 116 -13.69 -22.81 0.99
CA GLU A 116 -15.06 -22.92 0.44
C GLU A 116 -16.08 -22.11 1.26
N ASP A 117 -15.81 -21.92 2.55
CA ASP A 117 -16.56 -21.04 3.45
C ASP A 117 -15.66 -19.88 3.91
N THR A 118 -16.13 -18.65 3.70
CA THR A 118 -15.46 -17.42 4.12
C THR A 118 -15.20 -17.35 5.61
N ALA A 119 -16.03 -17.98 6.46
CA ALA A 119 -15.82 -18.02 7.90
C ALA A 119 -14.56 -18.80 8.29
N ASN A 120 -14.13 -19.73 7.42
CA ASN A 120 -12.92 -20.53 7.60
C ASN A 120 -11.70 -19.94 6.89
N HIS A 121 -11.85 -18.79 6.22
CA HIS A 121 -10.73 -18.14 5.55
C HIS A 121 -9.86 -17.39 6.56
N VAL A 122 -8.62 -17.85 6.72
CA VAL A 122 -7.62 -17.14 7.51
C VAL A 122 -7.12 -15.94 6.70
N MET A 123 -7.53 -14.74 7.12
CA MET A 123 -7.00 -13.49 6.58
C MET A 123 -5.56 -13.29 7.05
N HIS A 124 -4.70 -12.85 6.15
CA HIS A 124 -3.32 -12.51 6.51
C HIS A 124 -3.28 -11.32 7.48
N ILE A 125 -2.34 -11.36 8.41
CA ILE A 125 -2.09 -10.25 9.34
C ILE A 125 -1.60 -9.06 8.51
N GLU A 126 -2.32 -7.95 8.64
CA GLU A 126 -1.89 -6.64 8.15
C GLU A 126 -1.34 -5.87 9.35
N THR A 127 -0.28 -5.09 9.12
CA THR A 127 0.25 -4.19 10.16
C THR A 127 0.05 -2.75 9.72
N GLY A 128 -0.34 -1.89 10.64
CA GLY A 128 -0.63 -0.50 10.35
C GLY A 128 -0.17 0.44 11.43
N GLU A 129 -0.02 1.70 11.05
CA GLU A 129 0.38 2.77 11.94
C GLU A 129 -0.59 3.96 11.77
N VAL A 130 -1.20 4.36 12.88
CA VAL A 130 -1.85 5.65 13.05
C VAL A 130 -0.95 6.47 13.96
N SER A 131 -0.34 7.53 13.43
CA SER A 131 0.56 8.37 14.24
C SER A 131 -0.22 9.04 15.38
N ALA A 132 0.46 9.34 16.50
CA ALA A 132 -0.14 10.06 17.61
C ALA A 132 -0.73 11.42 17.18
N THR A 133 -0.05 12.12 16.26
CA THR A 133 -0.53 13.38 15.68
C THR A 133 -1.81 13.19 14.87
N THR A 134 -1.89 12.12 14.05
CA THR A 134 -3.09 11.78 13.31
C THR A 134 -4.24 11.45 14.27
N ALA A 135 -4.01 10.57 15.26
CA ALA A 135 -5.03 10.19 16.24
C ALA A 135 -5.57 11.41 17.00
N GLN A 136 -4.69 12.28 17.50
CA GLN A 136 -5.09 13.52 18.18
C GLN A 136 -5.94 14.43 17.28
N ALA A 137 -5.57 14.57 16.01
CA ALA A 137 -6.32 15.40 15.07
C ALA A 137 -7.72 14.82 14.78
N LEU A 138 -7.82 13.50 14.61
CA LEU A 138 -9.10 12.80 14.39
C LEU A 138 -10.00 12.89 15.63
N ASN A 139 -9.45 12.67 16.83
CA ASN A 139 -10.22 12.75 18.07
C ASN A 139 -10.68 14.18 18.35
N ALA A 140 -9.88 15.19 18.00
CA ALA A 140 -10.33 16.58 18.03
C ALA A 140 -11.45 16.87 17.02
N VAL A 141 -11.51 16.16 15.88
CA VAL A 141 -12.64 16.26 14.91
C VAL A 141 -13.89 15.65 15.50
N HIS A 142 -13.75 14.48 16.12
CA HIS A 142 -14.84 13.78 16.76
C HIS A 142 -15.44 14.60 17.92
N ALA A 143 -14.61 15.11 18.82
CA ALA A 143 -15.01 15.89 19.99
C ALA A 143 -15.78 17.17 19.65
N ARG A 144 -15.51 17.79 18.49
CA ARG A 144 -16.24 18.98 18.01
C ARG A 144 -17.47 18.65 17.15
N GLY A 145 -17.88 17.39 17.07
CA GLY A 145 -19.01 16.93 16.25
C GLY A 145 -18.75 16.98 14.75
N GLY A 146 -17.48 16.99 14.33
CA GLY A 146 -17.07 16.97 12.93
C GLY A 146 -17.20 15.59 12.29
N ARG A 147 -16.90 15.50 11.00
CA ARG A 147 -16.92 14.25 10.23
C ARG A 147 -15.51 13.83 9.86
N VAL A 148 -15.20 12.56 10.10
CA VAL A 148 -14.01 11.87 9.58
C VAL A 148 -14.45 11.02 8.40
N VAL A 149 -13.77 11.15 7.26
CA VAL A 149 -14.10 10.40 6.03
C VAL A 149 -12.87 9.59 5.63
N ALA A 150 -12.95 8.27 5.78
CA ALA A 150 -11.90 7.36 5.34
C ALA A 150 -11.91 7.22 3.81
N ILE A 151 -10.74 7.35 3.19
CA ILE A 151 -10.59 7.18 1.73
C ILE A 151 -10.08 5.77 1.44
N GLY A 152 -11.00 4.88 1.12
CA GLY A 152 -10.72 3.47 0.84
C GLY A 152 -10.95 2.56 2.04
N THR A 153 -11.30 1.30 1.76
CA THR A 153 -11.63 0.28 2.77
C THR A 153 -10.43 -0.10 3.62
N THR A 154 -9.22 -0.02 3.07
CA THR A 154 -7.95 -0.27 3.78
C THR A 154 -7.74 0.74 4.92
N SER A 155 -7.89 2.04 4.64
CA SER A 155 -7.80 3.08 5.67
C SER A 155 -8.93 2.98 6.68
N LEU A 156 -10.16 2.67 6.22
CA LEU A 156 -11.30 2.47 7.11
C LEU A 156 -11.02 1.35 8.10
N ARG A 157 -10.62 0.16 7.63
CA ARG A 157 -10.33 -0.98 8.50
C ARG A 157 -9.25 -0.68 9.53
N LEU A 158 -8.20 0.05 9.14
CA LEU A 158 -7.15 0.46 10.08
C LEU A 158 -7.68 1.40 11.16
N LEU A 159 -8.50 2.40 10.80
CA LEU A 159 -9.09 3.32 11.77
C LEU A 159 -10.04 2.60 12.73
N GLU A 160 -10.94 1.76 12.21
CA GLU A 160 -11.88 0.98 13.04
C GLU A 160 -11.14 -0.03 13.94
N SER A 161 -9.99 -0.55 13.50
CA SER A 161 -9.17 -1.46 14.32
C SER A 161 -8.36 -0.72 15.40
N ALA A 162 -8.08 0.57 15.19
CA ALA A 162 -7.33 1.40 16.13
C ALA A 162 -8.24 2.08 17.16
N ALA A 163 -9.51 2.29 16.83
CA ALA A 163 -10.48 2.94 17.70
C ALA A 163 -10.91 2.04 18.87
N ASN A 164 -11.18 2.66 20.02
CA ASN A 164 -11.81 1.99 21.16
C ASN A 164 -13.34 1.94 21.03
N ASP A 165 -14.03 1.36 22.03
CA ASP A 165 -15.51 1.25 22.06
C ASP A 165 -16.27 2.59 21.99
N SER A 166 -15.59 3.71 22.28
CA SER A 166 -16.14 5.07 22.17
C SER A 166 -15.83 5.74 20.82
N GLY A 167 -15.08 5.08 19.93
CA GLY A 167 -14.70 5.61 18.63
C GLY A 167 -13.50 6.56 18.64
N GLU A 168 -12.67 6.51 19.70
CA GLU A 168 -11.46 7.33 19.89
C GLU A 168 -10.15 6.55 19.69
#